data_AF-A0A1J4RQU3-F1
#
_entry.id   AF-A0A1J4RQU3-F1
#
_cell.length_a   1.000
_cell.length_b   1.000
_cell.length_c   1.000
_cell.angle_alpha   90.00
_cell.angle_beta   90.00
_cell.angle_gamma   90.00
#
_symmetry.space_group_name_H-M   'P 1'
#
loop_
_entity.id
_entity.type
_entity.pdbx_description
1 polymer ?
#
loop_
_entity_poly.entity_id
_entity_poly.type
_entity_poly.pdbx_seq_one_letter_code
_entity_poly.pdbx_strand_id
1 'polypeptide(L)'
;MIIAKINKINTQILKEKFPSIYREFFSKHQLVVSVADSFMWTGEYSAYFGGISICQKVPFRIYAGVEPIAEKKIVINESYLAYQRKIKKFLPIFFLPEEIKKISEFINDQLKIQVKRKGGCQITFFSEAPAEEGWGSLGTFAALISLTLHYYYFPFKRQNLDLWTKTKISDLIKKDPWFDRIFKFAWRTIAAAREGISSGTYALLGLINSGGFPIIYSTQADLPSWDKKIKTLSYSGERLSDLLKNDLAWHFDFGLACSGMRKSTSAGNRSIREIQADFDQIKNEAVIKDLHLSKISALFSHYGRERSLWLALMETLDIISLQILIGLKNIFQFGSSEKTLSFLFSSLNKHWDLYNILGVNIPEFELLAKVIRSQLKKTDRKDSGIKIASIGRGGYLLFSVPKYSLVNKEEKVEKKIEKKLGPQAHLGYLSWLDGTEDGAAKIEQDLKNKIFSPFVTHEDLEVTDYFASMRGIKRLFSRDEYDRQLSSIDLVFDQANQRIYLRGKQLTSKEISSAKETILVIVELLKKRGKLSSEQLPSSSYSTNRYDFAGKILLPLQRIIRKKLNKELRLKVRGGISSFLINFDPTNLRIWIVTRPF
;
A
#
# COMPACT_ATOMS: atom_id res chain seq x y z
N MET A 1 -31.49 -5.67 -17.78
CA MET A 1 -30.21 -5.27 -17.15
C MET A 1 -30.21 -5.78 -15.73
N ILE A 2 -29.43 -6.83 -15.41
CA ILE A 2 -29.44 -7.46 -14.09
C ILE A 2 -28.78 -6.50 -13.10
N ILE A 3 -29.58 -6.00 -12.16
CA ILE A 3 -29.21 -4.98 -11.17
C ILE A 3 -28.31 -5.63 -10.13
N ALA A 4 -27.10 -5.12 -9.97
CA ALA A 4 -26.21 -5.57 -8.91
C ALA A 4 -26.58 -4.88 -7.58
N LYS A 5 -26.89 -5.68 -6.55
CA LYS A 5 -26.91 -5.21 -5.15
C LYS A 5 -25.62 -4.46 -4.83
N ILE A 6 -25.69 -3.39 -4.03
CA ILE A 6 -24.50 -2.82 -3.40
C ILE A 6 -23.98 -3.87 -2.45
N ASN A 7 -22.92 -4.54 -2.88
CA ASN A 7 -22.32 -5.61 -2.10
C ASN A 7 -21.47 -4.98 -1.01
N LYS A 8 -21.58 -5.51 0.19
CA LYS A 8 -20.59 -5.35 1.25
C LYS A 8 -19.21 -5.67 0.70
N ILE A 9 -18.24 -4.78 0.93
CA ILE A 9 -16.85 -4.95 0.51
C ILE A 9 -15.97 -4.64 1.71
N ASN A 10 -15.13 -5.59 2.08
CA ASN A 10 -14.06 -5.43 3.06
C ASN A 10 -12.99 -6.51 2.82
N THR A 11 -11.87 -6.42 3.54
CA THR A 11 -10.74 -7.36 3.48
C THR A 11 -11.19 -8.83 3.44
N GLN A 12 -12.09 -9.22 4.36
CA GLN A 12 -12.55 -10.62 4.45
C GLN A 12 -13.30 -11.04 3.18
N ILE A 13 -14.26 -10.24 2.73
CA ILE A 13 -15.08 -10.56 1.56
C ILE A 13 -14.25 -10.56 0.27
N LEU A 14 -13.26 -9.66 0.15
CA LEU A 14 -12.39 -9.63 -1.02
C LEU A 14 -11.52 -10.89 -1.09
N LYS A 15 -10.98 -11.35 0.05
CA LYS A 15 -10.25 -12.62 0.16
C LYS A 15 -11.09 -13.83 -0.23
N GLU A 16 -12.34 -13.87 0.21
CA GLU A 16 -13.30 -14.95 -0.11
C GLU A 16 -13.70 -14.94 -1.60
N LYS A 17 -13.89 -13.76 -2.19
CA LYS A 17 -14.34 -13.63 -3.60
C LYS A 17 -13.23 -13.77 -4.63
N PHE A 18 -12.00 -13.40 -4.29
CA PHE A 18 -10.87 -13.39 -5.21
C PHE A 18 -9.68 -14.24 -4.73
N PRO A 19 -9.88 -15.47 -4.21
CA PRO A 19 -8.81 -16.24 -3.57
C PRO A 19 -7.63 -16.51 -4.51
N SER A 20 -7.87 -16.65 -5.82
CA SER A 20 -6.82 -16.84 -6.83
C SER A 20 -5.90 -15.63 -6.97
N ILE A 21 -6.42 -14.40 -6.84
CA ILE A 21 -5.63 -13.16 -6.92
C ILE A 21 -4.68 -13.07 -5.71
N TYR A 22 -5.20 -13.36 -4.52
CA TYR A 22 -4.39 -13.41 -3.31
C TYR A 22 -3.35 -14.53 -3.41
N ARG A 23 -3.74 -15.76 -3.78
CA ARG A 23 -2.83 -16.88 -4.02
C ARG A 23 -1.69 -16.49 -4.98
N GLU A 24 -2.03 -15.90 -6.12
CA GLU A 24 -1.03 -15.45 -7.09
C GLU A 24 -0.07 -14.43 -6.47
N PHE A 25 -0.57 -13.45 -5.73
CA PHE A 25 0.28 -12.47 -5.07
C PHE A 25 1.18 -13.11 -4.00
N PHE A 26 0.63 -13.87 -3.05
CA PHE A 26 1.39 -14.46 -1.94
C PHE A 26 2.39 -15.54 -2.40
N SER A 27 2.09 -16.26 -3.49
CA SER A 27 2.99 -17.29 -4.06
C SER A 27 4.27 -16.72 -4.68
N LYS A 28 4.27 -15.45 -5.05
CA LYS A 28 5.39 -14.78 -5.73
C LYS A 28 6.33 -14.05 -4.78
N HIS A 29 6.01 -13.97 -3.48
CA HIS A 29 6.71 -13.10 -2.54
C HIS A 29 7.16 -13.87 -1.29
N GLN A 30 8.41 -13.67 -0.87
CA GLN A 30 9.01 -14.29 0.29
C GLN A 30 8.51 -13.67 1.59
N LEU A 31 8.36 -12.35 1.58
CA LEU A 31 7.84 -11.55 2.67
C LEU A 31 6.63 -10.77 2.17
N VAL A 32 5.54 -10.81 2.92
CA VAL A 32 4.37 -9.97 2.70
C VAL A 32 4.01 -9.24 3.98
N VAL A 33 3.94 -7.92 3.89
CA VAL A 33 3.51 -7.02 4.96
C VAL A 33 2.23 -6.34 4.51
N SER A 34 1.32 -6.04 5.44
CA SER A 34 0.11 -5.28 5.14
C SER A 34 -0.17 -4.20 6.17
N VAL A 35 -0.81 -3.13 5.70
CA VAL A 35 -1.33 -2.02 6.53
C VAL A 35 -2.77 -1.73 6.13
N ALA A 36 -3.55 -1.20 7.06
CA ALA A 36 -4.89 -0.71 6.74
C ALA A 36 -4.84 0.70 6.14
N ASP A 37 -5.78 1.00 5.25
CA ASP A 37 -5.97 2.36 4.76
C ASP A 37 -6.79 3.22 5.74
N SER A 38 -7.00 4.49 5.43
CA SER A 38 -7.73 5.41 6.30
C SER A 38 -8.26 6.66 5.58
N PHE A 39 -9.18 7.37 6.23
CA PHE A 39 -9.59 8.73 5.86
C PHE A 39 -9.45 9.69 7.03
N MET A 40 -9.56 11.00 6.76
CA MET A 40 -9.53 12.06 7.75
C MET A 40 -10.94 12.58 8.06
N TRP A 41 -11.29 12.59 9.34
CA TRP A 41 -12.40 13.40 9.87
C TRP A 41 -12.07 14.89 9.77
N THR A 42 -10.81 15.27 9.99
CA THR A 42 -10.32 16.66 9.85
C THR A 42 -8.78 16.71 9.89
N GLY A 43 -8.21 17.86 9.55
CA GLY A 43 -6.77 18.15 9.65
C GLY A 43 -6.01 18.09 8.32
N GLU A 44 -6.70 18.05 7.19
CA GLU A 44 -6.06 17.94 5.87
C GLU A 44 -5.12 19.11 5.55
N TYR A 45 -5.45 20.32 6.03
CA TYR A 45 -4.63 21.53 5.83
C TYR A 45 -3.93 21.95 7.13
N SER A 46 -4.66 22.06 8.24
CA SER A 46 -4.11 22.57 9.51
C SER A 46 -2.95 21.73 10.05
N ALA A 47 -2.93 20.41 9.81
CA ALA A 47 -1.87 19.53 10.30
C ALA A 47 -0.49 19.78 9.65
N TYR A 48 -0.47 20.49 8.53
CA TYR A 48 0.78 20.97 7.92
C TYR A 48 1.41 22.15 8.69
N PHE A 49 0.65 22.78 9.58
CA PHE A 49 1.02 23.99 10.32
C PHE A 49 0.82 23.82 11.83
N GLY A 50 1.05 22.61 12.34
CA GLY A 50 0.98 22.34 13.77
C GLY A 50 -0.38 21.90 14.31
N GLY A 51 -1.43 21.97 13.49
CA GLY A 51 -2.79 21.60 13.90
C GLY A 51 -2.99 20.09 14.11
N ILE A 52 -4.16 19.74 14.64
CA ILE A 52 -4.54 18.35 14.87
C ILE A 52 -5.12 17.70 13.60
N SER A 53 -4.82 16.42 13.42
CA SER A 53 -5.53 15.53 12.50
C SER A 53 -6.37 14.54 13.29
N ILE A 54 -7.58 14.26 12.82
CA ILE A 54 -8.44 13.19 13.35
C ILE A 54 -8.75 12.25 12.21
N CYS A 55 -8.44 10.97 12.38
CA CYS A 55 -8.47 10.01 11.29
C CYS A 55 -9.16 8.72 11.69
N GLN A 56 -9.64 7.97 10.71
CA GLN A 56 -10.34 6.71 10.89
C GLN A 56 -9.83 5.66 9.92
N LYS A 57 -9.55 4.46 10.43
CA LYS A 57 -9.22 3.31 9.61
C LYS A 57 -10.45 2.68 9.00
N VAL A 58 -10.24 2.15 7.80
CA VAL A 58 -11.23 1.51 6.94
C VAL A 58 -10.79 0.08 6.64
N PRO A 59 -11.73 -0.85 6.43
CA PRO A 59 -11.44 -2.28 6.34
C PRO A 59 -10.97 -2.70 4.94
N PHE A 60 -9.99 -1.97 4.43
CA PHE A 60 -9.24 -2.28 3.21
C PHE A 60 -7.76 -2.23 3.53
N ARG A 61 -7.03 -3.27 3.15
CA ARG A 61 -5.60 -3.39 3.38
C ARG A 61 -4.81 -3.19 2.09
N ILE A 62 -3.61 -2.63 2.28
CA ILE A 62 -2.58 -2.48 1.26
C ILE A 62 -1.43 -3.39 1.65
N TYR A 63 -0.95 -4.17 0.69
CA TYR A 63 0.04 -5.21 0.83
C TYR A 63 1.32 -4.84 0.09
N ALA A 64 2.48 -5.14 0.68
CA ALA A 64 3.78 -5.09 0.04
C ALA A 64 4.39 -6.48 0.07
N GLY A 65 4.64 -7.02 -1.10
CA GLY A 65 5.37 -8.26 -1.32
C GLY A 65 6.82 -7.96 -1.66
N VAL A 66 7.75 -8.69 -1.05
CA VAL A 66 9.19 -8.53 -1.27
C VAL A 66 9.78 -9.80 -1.85
N GLU A 67 10.57 -9.62 -2.91
CA GLU A 67 11.41 -10.64 -3.49
C GLU A 67 12.89 -10.22 -3.49
N PRO A 68 13.82 -11.10 -3.10
CA PRO A 68 15.24 -10.83 -3.26
C PRO A 68 15.60 -10.75 -4.75
N ILE A 69 16.43 -9.77 -5.12
CA ILE A 69 16.92 -9.62 -6.49
C ILE A 69 18.44 -9.58 -6.53
N ALA A 70 19.01 -9.92 -7.68
CA ALA A 70 20.47 -9.95 -7.86
C ALA A 70 21.08 -8.54 -7.95
N GLU A 71 20.31 -7.56 -8.40
CA GLU A 71 20.71 -6.16 -8.42
C GLU A 71 20.95 -5.65 -7.00
N LYS A 72 22.03 -4.89 -6.76
CA LYS A 72 22.31 -4.27 -5.47
C LYS A 72 21.57 -2.94 -5.31
N LYS A 73 20.25 -2.98 -5.50
CA LYS A 73 19.34 -1.84 -5.30
C LYS A 73 17.98 -2.32 -4.81
N ILE A 74 17.24 -1.44 -4.16
CA ILE A 74 15.82 -1.63 -3.87
C ILE A 74 15.04 -1.12 -5.08
N VAL A 75 14.19 -1.97 -5.64
CA VAL A 75 13.33 -1.64 -6.77
C VAL A 75 11.89 -1.61 -6.30
N ILE A 76 11.19 -0.51 -6.54
CA ILE A 76 9.75 -0.40 -6.30
C ILE A 76 9.05 -0.52 -7.64
N ASN A 77 8.08 -1.42 -7.76
CA ASN A 77 7.30 -1.54 -8.98
C ASN A 77 6.51 -0.26 -9.25
N GLU A 78 6.54 0.19 -10.49
CA GLU A 78 5.81 1.38 -10.96
C GLU A 78 4.29 1.18 -10.98
N SER A 79 3.85 -0.08 -10.98
CA SER A 79 2.46 -0.46 -10.91
C SER A 79 2.17 -1.40 -9.74
N TYR A 80 0.91 -1.41 -9.36
CA TYR A 80 0.34 -2.29 -8.35
C TYR A 80 -1.07 -2.69 -8.74
N LEU A 81 -1.53 -3.81 -8.22
CA LEU A 81 -2.87 -4.29 -8.51
C LEU A 81 -3.85 -3.71 -7.46
N ALA A 82 -4.94 -3.09 -7.88
CA ALA A 82 -5.93 -2.49 -6.97
C ALA A 82 -7.35 -2.92 -7.30
N TYR A 83 -8.21 -3.06 -6.27
CA TYR A 83 -9.61 -3.39 -6.46
C TYR A 83 -10.39 -2.18 -6.99
N GLN A 84 -11.14 -2.37 -8.07
CA GLN A 84 -12.08 -1.37 -8.58
C GLN A 84 -13.52 -1.79 -8.25
N ARG A 85 -14.17 -1.00 -7.39
CA ARG A 85 -15.52 -1.30 -6.85
C ARG A 85 -16.57 -1.43 -7.95
N LYS A 86 -16.53 -0.54 -8.95
CA LYS A 86 -17.50 -0.49 -10.05
C LYS A 86 -17.48 -1.74 -10.93
N ILE A 87 -16.31 -2.10 -11.44
CA ILE A 87 -16.16 -3.26 -12.34
C ILE A 87 -15.96 -4.57 -11.58
N LYS A 88 -15.81 -4.51 -10.26
CA LYS A 88 -15.62 -5.66 -9.35
C LYS A 88 -14.45 -6.54 -9.76
N LYS A 89 -13.35 -5.91 -10.13
CA LYS A 89 -12.12 -6.58 -10.57
C LYS A 89 -10.91 -5.86 -10.01
N PHE A 90 -9.84 -6.60 -9.89
CA PHE A 90 -8.52 -6.07 -9.63
C PHE A 90 -7.86 -5.67 -10.94
N LEU A 91 -7.39 -4.43 -11.04
CA LEU A 91 -6.71 -3.91 -12.23
C LEU A 91 -5.36 -3.29 -11.87
N PRO A 92 -4.39 -3.29 -12.80
CA PRO A 92 -3.12 -2.61 -12.60
C PRO A 92 -3.32 -1.10 -12.58
N ILE A 93 -2.81 -0.46 -11.54
CA ILE A 93 -2.76 0.99 -11.34
C ILE A 93 -1.29 1.41 -11.32
N PHE A 94 -1.00 2.56 -11.91
CA PHE A 94 0.34 3.11 -11.96
C PHE A 94 0.48 4.26 -10.97
N PHE A 95 1.58 4.28 -10.25
CA PHE A 95 1.97 5.47 -9.52
C PHE A 95 2.38 6.58 -10.49
N LEU A 96 2.42 7.82 -10.00
CA LEU A 96 3.05 8.90 -10.74
C LEU A 96 4.55 8.61 -10.89
N PRO A 97 5.11 8.58 -12.12
CA PRO A 97 6.50 8.18 -12.34
C PRO A 97 7.51 9.01 -11.54
N GLU A 98 7.27 10.32 -11.42
CA GLU A 98 8.16 11.21 -10.67
C GLU A 98 8.14 10.94 -9.16
N GLU A 99 6.98 10.62 -8.58
CA GLU A 99 6.84 10.31 -7.15
C GLU A 99 7.62 9.02 -6.82
N ILE A 100 7.45 7.96 -7.62
CA ILE A 100 8.16 6.69 -7.40
C ILE A 100 9.65 6.83 -7.63
N LYS A 101 10.07 7.63 -8.63
CA LYS A 101 11.49 7.93 -8.84
C LYS A 101 12.10 8.58 -7.60
N LYS A 102 11.50 9.66 -7.08
CA LYS A 102 11.96 10.37 -5.87
C LYS A 102 11.99 9.45 -4.65
N ILE A 103 10.96 8.62 -4.46
CA ILE A 103 10.90 7.62 -3.38
C ILE A 103 12.04 6.60 -3.51
N SER A 104 12.24 6.07 -4.72
CA SER A 104 13.26 5.04 -4.98
C SER A 104 14.68 5.58 -4.78
N GLU A 105 14.95 6.79 -5.24
CA GLU A 105 16.23 7.49 -5.03
C GLU A 105 16.51 7.69 -3.55
N PHE A 106 15.52 8.24 -2.82
CA PHE A 106 15.62 8.45 -1.37
C PHE A 106 15.92 7.14 -0.62
N ILE A 107 15.16 6.07 -0.88
CA ILE A 107 15.33 4.79 -0.17
C ILE A 107 16.69 4.16 -0.45
N ASN A 108 17.13 4.16 -1.71
CA ASN A 108 18.41 3.57 -2.10
C ASN A 108 19.59 4.34 -1.51
N ASP A 109 19.49 5.67 -1.40
CA ASP A 109 20.48 6.47 -0.69
C ASP A 109 20.53 6.11 0.81
N GLN A 110 19.38 6.13 1.48
CA GLN A 110 19.31 5.91 2.92
C GLN A 110 19.66 4.48 3.36
N LEU A 111 19.50 3.48 2.50
CA LEU A 111 19.75 2.06 2.79
C LEU A 111 20.94 1.48 2.01
N LYS A 112 21.78 2.33 1.40
CA LYS A 112 22.92 1.91 0.56
C LYS A 112 23.83 0.88 1.22
N ILE A 113 24.12 1.04 2.52
CA ILE A 113 25.00 0.12 3.27
C ILE A 113 24.34 -1.25 3.44
N GLN A 114 23.05 -1.27 3.75
CA GLN A 114 22.25 -2.46 4.00
C GLN A 114 22.08 -3.26 2.71
N VAL A 115 21.78 -2.57 1.62
CA VAL A 115 21.71 -3.16 0.27
C VAL A 115 23.07 -3.73 -0.15
N LYS A 116 24.18 -3.02 0.11
CA LYS A 116 25.54 -3.52 -0.19
C LYS A 116 25.86 -4.79 0.61
N ARG A 117 25.41 -4.89 1.86
CA ARG A 117 25.68 -6.02 2.77
C ARG A 117 24.75 -7.22 2.57
N LYS A 118 23.46 -6.99 2.35
CA LYS A 118 22.40 -8.03 2.35
C LYS A 118 21.81 -8.31 0.96
N GLY A 119 22.18 -7.55 -0.07
CA GLY A 119 21.60 -7.64 -1.41
C GLY A 119 20.39 -6.73 -1.61
N GLY A 120 19.95 -6.60 -2.87
CA GLY A 120 18.76 -5.83 -3.21
C GLY A 120 17.47 -6.63 -3.07
N CYS A 121 16.35 -5.93 -3.19
CA CYS A 121 15.02 -6.52 -3.25
C CYS A 121 14.12 -5.75 -4.19
N GLN A 122 13.07 -6.40 -4.67
CA GLN A 122 11.97 -5.82 -5.41
C GLN A 122 10.72 -5.81 -4.53
N ILE A 123 10.02 -4.68 -4.50
CA ILE A 123 8.78 -4.47 -3.76
C ILE A 123 7.63 -4.33 -4.77
N THR A 124 6.64 -5.20 -4.66
CA THR A 124 5.39 -5.13 -5.42
C THR A 124 4.24 -4.84 -4.47
N PHE A 125 3.27 -4.03 -4.89
CA PHE A 125 2.09 -3.77 -4.09
C PHE A 125 0.81 -4.42 -4.63
N PHE A 126 -0.12 -4.61 -3.71
CA PHE A 126 -1.48 -5.05 -3.96
C PHE A 126 -2.41 -4.30 -2.99
N SER A 127 -3.49 -3.69 -3.49
CA SER A 127 -4.36 -2.81 -2.72
C SER A 127 -5.83 -3.25 -2.80
N GLU A 128 -6.46 -3.42 -1.66
CA GLU A 128 -7.92 -3.60 -1.57
C GLU A 128 -8.67 -2.27 -1.68
N ALA A 129 -7.97 -1.17 -1.43
CA ALA A 129 -8.54 0.17 -1.50
C ALA A 129 -8.64 0.67 -2.97
N PRO A 130 -9.72 1.35 -3.36
CA PRO A 130 -9.95 1.84 -4.72
C PRO A 130 -9.04 3.03 -5.05
N ALA A 131 -7.86 2.71 -5.59
CA ALA A 131 -6.76 3.64 -5.81
C ALA A 131 -7.06 4.82 -6.77
N GLU A 132 -7.92 4.64 -7.78
CA GLU A 132 -8.16 5.66 -8.82
C GLU A 132 -8.93 6.88 -8.32
N GLU A 133 -9.42 6.85 -7.09
CA GLU A 133 -10.41 7.77 -6.58
C GLU A 133 -9.88 8.61 -5.41
N GLY A 134 -8.65 8.36 -4.95
CA GLY A 134 -8.04 9.06 -3.82
C GLY A 134 -8.02 8.26 -2.50
N TRP A 135 -8.28 6.95 -2.54
CA TRP A 135 -7.85 6.02 -1.48
C TRP A 135 -6.40 5.58 -1.72
N GLY A 136 -5.77 5.01 -0.70
CA GLY A 136 -4.39 4.56 -0.77
C GLY A 136 -3.44 5.75 -0.71
N SER A 137 -3.51 6.51 0.37
CA SER A 137 -2.66 7.69 0.53
C SER A 137 -1.19 7.30 0.36
N LEU A 138 -0.39 8.14 -0.30
CA LEU A 138 1.05 7.91 -0.43
C LEU A 138 1.74 7.74 0.94
N GLY A 139 1.14 8.28 2.01
CA GLY A 139 1.60 8.06 3.38
C GLY A 139 1.38 6.64 3.88
N THR A 140 0.26 6.01 3.54
CA THR A 140 -0.03 4.60 3.82
C THR A 140 0.99 3.70 3.11
N PHE A 141 1.28 3.98 1.83
CA PHE A 141 2.34 3.28 1.09
C PHE A 141 3.73 3.51 1.71
N ALA A 142 4.05 4.74 2.13
CA ALA A 142 5.32 5.04 2.78
C ALA A 142 5.49 4.30 4.12
N ALA A 143 4.42 4.18 4.93
CA ALA A 143 4.41 3.37 6.14
C ALA A 143 4.72 1.90 5.83
N LEU A 144 4.01 1.36 4.84
CA LEU A 144 4.16 -0.02 4.40
C LEU A 144 5.57 -0.30 3.88
N ILE A 145 6.11 0.57 3.02
CA ILE A 145 7.49 0.48 2.52
C ILE A 145 8.49 0.52 3.68
N SER A 146 8.34 1.48 4.59
CA SER A 146 9.25 1.66 5.72
C SER A 146 9.28 0.43 6.60
N LEU A 147 8.11 -0.06 7.02
CA LEU A 147 7.99 -1.25 7.86
C LEU A 147 8.59 -2.48 7.17
N THR A 148 8.27 -2.67 5.89
CA THR A 148 8.76 -3.78 5.08
C THR A 148 10.28 -3.79 4.99
N LEU A 149 10.89 -2.65 4.67
CA LEU A 149 12.35 -2.52 4.56
C LEU A 149 13.04 -2.65 5.91
N HIS A 150 12.44 -2.15 6.99
CA HIS A 150 12.99 -2.30 8.33
C HIS A 150 12.97 -3.76 8.79
N TYR A 151 11.86 -4.46 8.57
CA TYR A 151 11.76 -5.88 8.84
C TYR A 151 12.76 -6.72 8.01
N TYR A 152 12.93 -6.38 6.73
CA TYR A 152 13.82 -7.11 5.81
C TYR A 152 15.32 -6.87 6.10
N TYR A 153 15.72 -5.62 6.33
CA TYR A 153 17.14 -5.25 6.41
C TYR A 153 17.69 -5.12 7.84
N PHE A 154 16.85 -4.98 8.87
CA PHE A 154 17.28 -4.72 10.24
C PHE A 154 16.80 -5.83 11.19
N PRO A 155 17.34 -5.94 12.43
CA PRO A 155 16.90 -6.96 13.38
C PRO A 155 15.54 -6.63 14.04
N PHE A 156 14.61 -6.04 13.28
CA PHE A 156 13.24 -5.80 13.69
C PHE A 156 12.43 -7.09 13.48
N LYS A 157 11.76 -7.59 14.53
CA LYS A 157 11.08 -8.88 14.51
C LYS A 157 9.57 -8.72 14.64
N ARG A 158 8.83 -9.79 14.35
CA ARG A 158 7.36 -9.80 14.44
C ARG A 158 6.87 -9.47 15.85
N GLN A 159 7.59 -9.91 16.88
CA GLN A 159 7.25 -9.64 18.27
C GLN A 159 7.25 -8.14 18.59
N ASN A 160 8.09 -7.34 17.93
CA ASN A 160 8.05 -5.88 18.07
C ASN A 160 6.71 -5.32 17.58
N LEU A 161 6.22 -5.82 16.44
CA LEU A 161 4.95 -5.41 15.87
C LEU A 161 3.76 -5.89 16.71
N ASP A 162 3.82 -7.10 17.26
CA ASP A 162 2.78 -7.63 18.15
C ASP A 162 2.65 -6.75 19.41
N LEU A 163 3.76 -6.20 19.94
CA LEU A 163 3.73 -5.23 21.04
C LEU A 163 3.03 -3.93 20.63
N TRP A 164 3.24 -3.43 19.41
CA TRP A 164 2.57 -2.21 18.93
C TRP A 164 1.06 -2.33 18.90
N THR A 165 0.53 -3.54 18.74
CA THR A 165 -0.92 -3.75 18.73
C THR A 165 -1.56 -3.56 20.10
N LYS A 166 -0.79 -3.73 21.19
CA LYS A 166 -1.28 -3.73 22.58
C LYS A 166 -0.92 -2.46 23.34
N THR A 167 0.12 -1.75 22.92
CA THR A 167 0.60 -0.54 23.58
C THR A 167 -0.20 0.69 23.15
N LYS A 168 -0.44 1.61 24.08
CA LYS A 168 -1.03 2.92 23.76
C LYS A 168 -0.15 3.69 22.77
N ILE A 169 -0.76 4.46 21.89
CA ILE A 169 0.00 5.21 20.86
C ILE A 169 0.99 6.18 21.52
N SER A 170 0.56 6.91 22.55
CA SER A 170 1.41 7.86 23.26
C SER A 170 2.61 7.20 23.94
N ASP A 171 2.47 5.97 24.42
CA ASP A 171 3.57 5.18 24.96
C ASP A 171 4.51 4.68 23.86
N LEU A 172 3.98 4.21 22.73
CA LEU A 172 4.80 3.78 21.58
C LEU A 172 5.69 4.92 21.07
N ILE A 173 5.11 6.10 20.88
CA ILE A 173 5.83 7.29 20.42
C ILE A 173 6.98 7.65 21.35
N LYS A 174 6.78 7.55 22.67
CA LYS A 174 7.76 7.97 23.67
C LYS A 174 8.81 6.91 23.98
N LYS A 175 8.44 5.62 23.93
CA LYS A 175 9.23 4.53 24.54
C LYS A 175 9.78 3.53 23.53
N ASP A 176 9.22 3.41 22.32
CA ASP A 176 9.65 2.42 21.34
C ASP A 176 10.56 3.04 20.25
N PRO A 177 11.88 2.78 20.28
CA PRO A 177 12.81 3.35 19.32
C PRO A 177 12.66 2.76 17.91
N TRP A 178 12.13 1.53 17.77
CA TRP A 178 11.83 0.98 16.45
C TRP A 178 10.64 1.67 15.84
N PHE A 179 9.61 1.95 16.63
CA PHE A 179 8.43 2.69 16.19
C PHE A 179 8.83 4.07 15.68
N ASP A 180 9.54 4.87 16.48
CA ASP A 180 9.97 6.21 16.09
C ASP A 180 10.80 6.19 14.81
N ARG A 181 11.75 5.25 14.72
CA ARG A 181 12.61 5.08 13.55
C ARG A 181 11.82 4.74 12.29
N ILE A 182 10.93 3.75 12.36
CA ILE A 182 10.13 3.28 11.22
C ILE A 182 9.15 4.36 10.78
N PHE A 183 8.48 5.01 11.73
CA PHE A 183 7.57 6.12 11.46
C PHE A 183 8.27 7.31 10.82
N LYS A 184 9.38 7.80 11.40
CA LYS A 184 10.14 8.92 10.82
C LYS A 184 10.70 8.58 9.45
N PHE A 185 11.14 7.34 9.22
CA PHE A 185 11.55 6.92 7.89
C PHE A 185 10.38 6.95 6.88
N ALA A 186 9.19 6.49 7.28
CA ALA A 186 8.00 6.58 6.44
C ALA A 186 7.63 8.04 6.14
N TRP A 187 7.66 8.92 7.14
CA TRP A 187 7.38 10.33 6.97
C TRP A 187 8.39 11.01 6.02
N ARG A 188 9.68 10.72 6.18
CA ARG A 188 10.72 11.23 5.26
C ARG A 188 10.55 10.68 3.83
N THR A 189 10.11 9.44 3.69
CA THR A 189 9.84 8.81 2.38
C THR A 189 8.72 9.54 1.63
N ILE A 190 7.59 9.85 2.29
CA ILE A 190 6.53 10.64 1.65
C ILE A 190 6.96 12.09 1.41
N ALA A 191 7.74 12.69 2.32
CA ALA A 191 8.24 14.05 2.16
C ALA A 191 9.19 14.17 0.94
N ALA A 192 10.01 13.15 0.67
CA ALA A 192 10.85 13.08 -0.52
C ALA A 192 10.04 13.13 -1.82
N ALA A 193 8.90 12.43 -1.87
CA ALA A 193 8.00 12.45 -3.02
C ALA A 193 7.30 13.80 -3.24
N ARG A 194 7.15 14.59 -2.17
CA ARG A 194 6.31 15.80 -2.10
C ARG A 194 7.08 17.08 -1.79
N GLU A 195 8.37 17.11 -2.10
CA GLU A 195 9.20 18.33 -1.94
C GLU A 195 9.14 18.92 -0.52
N GLY A 196 9.16 18.04 0.49
CA GLY A 196 9.10 18.42 1.91
C GLY A 196 7.69 18.67 2.46
N ILE A 197 6.63 18.53 1.65
CA ILE A 197 5.23 18.75 2.09
C ILE A 197 4.63 17.44 2.63
N SER A 198 4.73 17.24 3.94
CA SER A 198 4.04 16.13 4.62
C SER A 198 3.83 16.41 6.11
N SER A 199 2.62 16.13 6.61
CA SER A 199 2.31 16.13 8.05
C SER A 199 2.71 14.84 8.77
N GLY A 200 2.99 13.75 8.03
CA GLY A 200 3.25 12.44 8.63
C GLY A 200 1.99 11.67 9.08
N THR A 201 0.80 12.28 9.05
CA THR A 201 -0.44 11.68 9.59
C THR A 201 -0.71 10.27 9.06
N TYR A 202 -0.84 10.10 7.75
CA TYR A 202 -1.13 8.78 7.15
C TYR A 202 0.01 7.77 7.33
N ALA A 203 1.25 8.24 7.48
CA ALA A 203 2.38 7.36 7.78
C ALA A 203 2.26 6.76 9.19
N LEU A 204 1.75 7.54 10.17
CA LEU A 204 1.47 7.03 11.51
C LEU A 204 0.34 6.00 11.46
N LEU A 205 -0.78 6.37 10.83
CA LEU A 205 -1.99 5.54 10.77
C LEU A 205 -1.73 4.15 10.18
N GLY A 206 -0.86 4.06 9.16
CA GLY A 206 -0.50 2.78 8.58
C GLY A 206 0.12 1.80 9.60
N LEU A 207 0.81 2.30 10.63
CA LEU A 207 1.58 1.48 11.58
C LEU A 207 0.79 1.06 12.83
N ILE A 208 -0.06 1.94 13.37
CA ILE A 208 -0.67 1.80 14.70
C ILE A 208 -2.01 1.04 14.69
N ASN A 209 -2.40 0.46 15.82
CA ASN A 209 -3.75 -0.05 16.04
C ASN A 209 -4.74 1.13 16.26
N SER A 210 -5.94 1.10 15.68
CA SER A 210 -7.00 2.11 15.94
C SER A 210 -8.01 1.66 17.00
N GLY A 211 -8.13 0.36 17.26
CA GLY A 211 -9.18 -0.22 18.09
C GLY A 211 -10.59 -0.05 17.50
N GLY A 212 -10.69 0.32 16.22
CA GLY A 212 -11.95 0.63 15.54
C GLY A 212 -12.44 2.07 15.75
N PHE A 213 -11.68 2.90 16.48
CA PHE A 213 -12.06 4.27 16.84
C PHE A 213 -11.14 5.33 16.19
N PRO A 214 -11.58 6.61 16.18
CA PRO A 214 -10.76 7.69 15.64
C PRO A 214 -9.41 7.82 16.34
N ILE A 215 -8.39 8.14 15.56
CA ILE A 215 -7.03 8.44 16.02
C ILE A 215 -6.81 9.95 15.92
N ILE A 216 -6.30 10.53 16.99
CA ILE A 216 -5.87 11.93 17.07
C ILE A 216 -4.35 11.95 16.84
N TYR A 217 -3.90 12.85 16.00
CA TYR A 217 -2.49 13.05 15.70
C TYR A 217 -2.15 14.53 15.66
N SER A 218 -0.97 14.91 16.13
CA SER A 218 -0.43 16.24 15.95
C SER A 218 1.08 16.21 15.81
N THR A 219 1.64 17.25 15.22
CA THR A 219 3.07 17.43 15.06
C THR A 219 3.42 18.89 15.20
N GLN A 220 4.62 19.23 15.67
CA GLN A 220 5.16 20.59 15.61
C GLN A 220 5.74 20.89 14.22
N ALA A 221 5.00 20.61 13.16
CA ALA A 221 5.49 20.83 11.80
C ALA A 221 5.14 22.25 11.33
N ASP A 222 6.14 22.94 10.78
CA ASP A 222 5.92 24.03 9.81
C ASP A 222 6.37 23.52 8.45
N LEU A 223 5.49 23.63 7.45
CA LEU A 223 5.84 23.31 6.08
C LEU A 223 6.69 24.41 5.42
N PRO A 224 7.60 24.04 4.49
CA PRO A 224 8.01 22.67 4.17
C PRO A 224 8.96 22.09 5.23
N SER A 225 8.78 20.81 5.58
CA SER A 225 9.64 20.08 6.51
C SER A 225 10.47 19.05 5.76
N TRP A 226 11.77 19.33 5.61
CA TRP A 226 12.70 18.46 4.90
C TRP A 226 13.32 17.39 5.82
N ASP A 227 14.05 16.46 5.20
CA ASP A 227 14.68 15.28 5.81
C ASP A 227 15.28 15.50 7.20
N LYS A 228 16.10 16.55 7.34
CA LYS A 228 16.79 16.88 8.61
C LYS A 228 15.83 17.35 9.69
N LYS A 229 14.83 18.17 9.34
CA LYS A 229 13.82 18.69 10.28
C LYS A 229 12.96 17.53 10.80
N ILE A 230 12.47 16.66 9.91
CA ILE A 230 11.62 15.51 10.30
C ILE A 230 12.30 14.57 11.32
N LYS A 231 13.62 14.39 11.24
CA LYS A 231 14.34 13.54 12.22
C LYS A 231 14.20 14.03 13.67
N THR A 232 14.08 15.33 13.86
CA THR A 232 14.05 15.98 15.17
C THR A 232 12.67 16.51 15.56
N LEU A 233 11.68 16.47 14.65
CA LEU A 233 10.32 16.94 14.94
C LEU A 233 9.65 16.09 16.02
N SER A 234 9.04 16.79 16.97
CA SER A 234 8.15 16.21 17.98
C SER A 234 6.76 15.99 17.40
N TYR A 235 6.17 14.85 17.73
CA TYR A 235 4.82 14.48 17.34
C TYR A 235 4.12 13.75 18.48
N SER A 236 2.79 13.72 18.42
CA SER A 236 1.96 13.06 19.40
C SER A 236 0.80 12.34 18.72
N GLY A 237 0.28 11.32 19.37
CA GLY A 237 -0.88 10.60 18.88
C GLY A 237 -1.57 9.83 19.99
N GLU A 238 -2.88 9.70 19.86
CA GLU A 238 -3.73 9.05 20.86
C GLU A 238 -4.95 8.43 20.18
N ARG A 239 -5.40 7.27 20.66
CA ARG A 239 -6.70 6.75 20.23
C ARG A 239 -7.77 7.49 21.01
N LEU A 240 -8.81 7.95 20.35
CA LEU A 240 -9.93 8.58 21.05
C LEU A 240 -10.49 7.64 22.12
N SER A 241 -10.52 6.33 21.86
CA SER A 241 -10.96 5.35 22.85
C SER A 241 -10.12 5.30 24.13
N ASP A 242 -8.82 5.51 24.03
CA ASP A 242 -7.90 5.47 25.18
C ASP A 242 -8.10 6.68 26.12
N LEU A 243 -8.80 7.72 25.65
CA LEU A 243 -9.17 8.91 26.42
C LEU A 243 -10.52 8.80 27.12
N LEU A 244 -11.31 7.75 26.84
CA LEU A 244 -12.66 7.57 27.36
C LEU A 244 -12.71 6.37 28.33
N LYS A 245 -13.68 6.38 29.25
CA LYS A 245 -13.77 5.42 30.36
C LYS A 245 -14.82 4.32 30.19
N ASN A 246 -15.59 4.33 29.10
CA ASN A 246 -16.80 3.51 28.93
C ASN A 246 -16.70 2.58 27.73
N ASP A 247 -17.59 1.57 27.67
CA ASP A 247 -17.81 0.79 26.46
C ASP A 247 -18.32 1.71 25.34
N LEU A 248 -17.54 1.77 24.26
CA LEU A 248 -17.77 2.71 23.18
C LEU A 248 -18.56 2.04 22.04
N ALA A 249 -19.57 2.74 21.55
CA ALA A 249 -20.35 2.31 20.40
C ALA A 249 -20.50 3.45 19.39
N TRP A 250 -20.57 3.09 18.11
CA TRP A 250 -20.96 4.04 17.07
C TRP A 250 -22.47 4.31 17.16
N HIS A 251 -22.82 5.55 17.45
CA HIS A 251 -24.22 6.01 17.53
C HIS A 251 -24.68 6.82 16.31
N PHE A 252 -23.89 6.80 15.24
CA PHE A 252 -24.20 7.39 13.95
C PHE A 252 -23.51 6.59 12.85
N ASP A 253 -23.98 6.80 11.62
CA ASP A 253 -23.45 6.17 10.43
C ASP A 253 -22.67 7.17 9.60
N PHE A 254 -21.63 6.71 8.90
CA PHE A 254 -20.82 7.57 8.04
C PHE A 254 -20.37 6.82 6.79
N GLY A 255 -19.99 7.58 5.77
CA GLY A 255 -19.53 7.02 4.52
C GLY A 255 -18.79 8.02 3.65
N LEU A 256 -18.20 7.50 2.58
CA LEU A 256 -17.46 8.26 1.60
C LEU A 256 -18.15 8.09 0.23
N ALA A 257 -18.47 9.22 -0.40
CA ALA A 257 -19.05 9.25 -1.75
C ALA A 257 -18.00 9.81 -2.73
N CYS A 258 -17.66 9.04 -3.76
CA CYS A 258 -16.74 9.41 -4.81
C CYS A 258 -17.42 10.37 -5.80
N SER A 259 -16.76 11.49 -6.12
CA SER A 259 -17.24 12.43 -7.14
C SER A 259 -17.02 11.95 -8.57
N GLY A 260 -16.23 10.89 -8.77
CA GLY A 260 -15.79 10.43 -10.09
C GLY A 260 -14.70 11.30 -10.73
N MET A 261 -14.34 12.43 -10.10
CA MET A 261 -13.27 13.30 -10.53
C MET A 261 -11.95 12.82 -9.96
N ARG A 262 -11.00 12.47 -10.85
CA ARG A 262 -9.66 12.04 -10.45
C ARG A 262 -8.91 13.18 -9.80
N LYS A 263 -8.18 12.84 -8.75
CA LYS A 263 -7.36 13.76 -7.98
C LYS A 263 -5.89 13.62 -8.34
N SER A 264 -5.21 14.75 -8.53
CA SER A 264 -3.74 14.80 -8.49
C SER A 264 -3.31 15.36 -7.13
N THR A 265 -2.74 14.51 -6.27
CA THR A 265 -2.30 14.95 -4.93
C THR A 265 -1.10 15.89 -5.01
N SER A 266 -0.24 15.74 -6.02
CA SER A 266 0.85 16.68 -6.31
C SER A 266 0.32 18.04 -6.75
N ALA A 267 -0.72 18.08 -7.60
CA ALA A 267 -1.41 19.33 -7.94
C ALA A 267 -2.08 19.97 -6.71
N GLY A 268 -2.72 19.16 -5.85
CA GLY A 268 -3.33 19.68 -4.62
C GLY A 268 -2.31 20.21 -3.61
N ASN A 269 -1.13 19.58 -3.46
CA ASN A 269 -0.07 20.14 -2.60
C ASN A 269 0.53 21.43 -3.17
N ARG A 270 0.68 21.55 -4.49
CA ARG A 270 1.04 22.83 -5.13
C ARG A 270 -0.01 23.90 -4.86
N SER A 271 -1.29 23.51 -4.92
CA SER A 271 -2.38 24.45 -4.62
C SER A 271 -2.37 24.97 -3.18
N ILE A 272 -1.81 24.26 -2.20
CA ILE A 272 -1.63 24.83 -0.85
C ILE A 272 -0.75 26.08 -0.89
N ARG A 273 0.36 26.03 -1.64
CA ARG A 273 1.27 27.19 -1.79
C ARG A 273 0.65 28.29 -2.63
N GLU A 274 -0.09 27.94 -3.68
CA GLU A 274 -0.80 28.91 -4.52
C GLU A 274 -1.86 29.64 -3.70
N ILE A 275 -2.72 28.92 -2.97
CA ILE A 275 -3.74 29.51 -2.10
C ILE A 275 -3.07 30.39 -1.03
N GLN A 276 -2.00 29.91 -0.40
CA GLN A 276 -1.26 30.74 0.57
C GLN A 276 -0.77 32.05 -0.06
N ALA A 277 -0.18 31.99 -1.26
CA ALA A 277 0.30 33.16 -2.00
C ALA A 277 -0.85 34.11 -2.36
N ASP A 278 -2.01 33.59 -2.78
CA ASP A 278 -3.21 34.39 -3.08
C ASP A 278 -3.68 35.17 -1.83
N PHE A 279 -3.70 34.52 -0.67
CA PHE A 279 -4.06 35.18 0.61
C PHE A 279 -3.05 36.26 1.02
N ASP A 280 -1.76 36.01 0.80
CA ASP A 280 -0.71 37.00 1.04
C ASP A 280 -0.78 38.17 0.04
N GLN A 281 -1.14 37.91 -1.22
CA GLN A 281 -1.35 38.94 -2.25
C GLN A 281 -2.57 39.81 -1.94
N ILE A 282 -3.72 39.22 -1.56
CA ILE A 282 -4.93 39.97 -1.16
C ILE A 282 -4.60 40.92 -0.01
N LYS A 283 -3.82 40.47 0.99
CA LYS A 283 -3.37 41.34 2.08
C LYS A 283 -2.58 42.53 1.55
N ASN A 284 -1.66 42.30 0.62
CA ASN A 284 -0.82 43.36 0.06
C ASN A 284 -1.62 44.33 -0.83
N GLU A 285 -2.52 43.84 -1.68
CA GLU A 285 -3.33 44.68 -2.58
C GLU A 285 -4.37 45.52 -1.82
N ALA A 286 -5.04 44.92 -0.83
CA ALA A 286 -5.97 45.62 0.05
C ALA A 286 -5.29 46.73 0.87
N VAL A 287 -4.00 46.57 1.18
CA VAL A 287 -3.19 47.54 1.93
C VAL A 287 -2.55 48.59 1.01
N ILE A 288 -2.22 48.27 -0.25
CA ILE A 288 -1.27 49.08 -1.03
C ILE A 288 -1.88 49.92 -2.16
N LYS A 289 -2.94 49.54 -2.91
CA LYS A 289 -3.18 50.27 -4.19
C LYS A 289 -4.57 50.71 -4.67
N ASP A 290 -5.70 50.04 -4.43
CA ASP A 290 -6.90 50.35 -5.28
C ASP A 290 -8.18 50.85 -4.61
N LEU A 291 -8.28 50.90 -3.28
CA LEU A 291 -9.56 51.30 -2.65
C LEU A 291 -9.63 52.76 -2.18
N HIS A 292 -8.63 53.61 -2.43
CA HIS A 292 -8.55 54.99 -1.87
C HIS A 292 -8.98 55.03 -0.38
N LEU A 293 -8.62 54.00 0.39
CA LEU A 293 -9.07 53.82 1.78
C LEU A 293 -8.35 54.77 2.75
N SER A 294 -7.65 55.81 2.29
CA SER A 294 -7.00 56.74 3.21
C SER A 294 -7.98 57.36 4.21
N LYS A 295 -9.28 57.49 3.85
CA LYS A 295 -10.37 57.93 4.75
C LYS A 295 -11.06 56.81 5.55
N ILE A 296 -10.88 55.55 5.17
CA ILE A 296 -11.53 54.36 5.77
C ILE A 296 -10.48 53.45 6.46
N SER A 297 -9.20 53.81 6.41
CA SER A 297 -8.07 53.06 6.97
C SER A 297 -8.23 52.76 8.45
N ALA A 298 -8.91 53.64 9.20
CA ALA A 298 -9.30 53.40 10.58
C ALA A 298 -10.23 52.18 10.74
N LEU A 299 -11.17 51.97 9.80
CA LEU A 299 -12.07 50.82 9.78
C LEU A 299 -11.34 49.50 9.46
N PHE A 300 -10.18 49.55 8.78
CA PHE A 300 -9.35 48.37 8.48
C PHE A 300 -8.04 48.31 9.28
N SER A 301 -7.86 49.18 10.27
CA SER A 301 -6.65 49.28 11.09
C SER A 301 -6.28 47.99 11.83
N HIS A 302 -7.24 47.08 12.02
CA HIS A 302 -7.03 45.76 12.60
C HIS A 302 -6.43 44.73 11.63
N TYR A 303 -6.56 44.93 10.30
CA TYR A 303 -5.90 44.11 9.28
C TYR A 303 -4.41 44.47 9.10
N GLY A 304 -4.00 45.64 9.59
CA GLY A 304 -2.61 46.13 9.55
C GLY A 304 -1.66 45.47 10.54
N ARG A 305 -2.06 44.41 11.25
CA ARG A 305 -1.17 43.69 12.17
C ARG A 305 -0.32 42.66 11.41
N GLU A 306 0.87 42.38 11.96
CA GLU A 306 1.89 41.41 11.50
C GLU A 306 1.37 39.97 11.28
N ARG A 307 0.11 39.67 11.62
CA ARG A 307 -0.49 38.33 11.49
C ARG A 307 -0.78 37.97 10.03
N SER A 308 -0.33 36.80 9.61
CA SER A 308 -0.64 36.23 8.28
C SER A 308 -2.13 35.80 8.23
N LEU A 309 -2.85 36.20 7.17
CA LEU A 309 -4.23 35.78 6.93
C LEU A 309 -4.34 34.26 6.76
N TRP A 310 -3.34 33.67 6.10
CA TRP A 310 -3.21 32.22 5.95
C TRP A 310 -3.14 31.52 7.30
N LEU A 311 -2.27 31.99 8.21
CA LEU A 311 -2.15 31.42 9.55
C LEU A 311 -3.46 31.53 10.33
N ALA A 312 -4.15 32.68 10.26
CA ALA A 312 -5.46 32.85 10.91
C ALA A 312 -6.50 31.87 10.36
N LEU A 313 -6.49 31.58 9.05
CA LEU A 313 -7.37 30.58 8.44
C LEU A 313 -7.01 29.16 8.90
N MET A 314 -5.72 28.82 8.99
CA MET A 314 -5.27 27.52 9.50
C MET A 314 -5.64 27.30 10.97
N GLU A 315 -5.50 28.33 11.82
CA GLU A 315 -5.95 28.30 13.22
C GLU A 315 -7.48 28.13 13.32
N THR A 316 -8.24 28.77 12.42
CA THR A 316 -9.71 28.60 12.37
C THR A 316 -10.08 27.16 11.98
N LEU A 317 -9.39 26.57 11.01
CA LEU A 317 -9.55 25.14 10.66
C LEU A 317 -9.19 24.22 11.83
N ASP A 318 -8.17 24.57 12.61
CA ASP A 318 -7.79 23.80 13.79
C ASP A 318 -8.84 23.89 14.91
N ILE A 319 -9.42 25.07 15.14
CA ILE A 319 -10.56 25.25 16.06
C ILE A 319 -11.75 24.39 15.63
N ILE A 320 -12.08 24.34 14.34
CA ILE A 320 -13.14 23.45 13.82
C ILE A 320 -12.75 21.99 14.02
N SER A 321 -11.47 21.64 13.87
CA SER A 321 -10.97 20.30 14.14
C SER A 321 -11.19 19.90 15.60
N LEU A 322 -10.96 20.81 16.54
CA LEU A 322 -11.28 20.63 17.96
C LEU A 322 -12.79 20.49 18.21
N GLN A 323 -13.63 21.25 17.50
CA GLN A 323 -15.09 21.08 17.58
C GLN A 323 -15.52 19.69 17.11
N ILE A 324 -14.96 19.19 16.01
CA ILE A 324 -15.22 17.82 15.53
C ILE A 324 -14.75 16.79 16.56
N LEU A 325 -13.57 16.96 17.16
CA LEU A 325 -13.08 16.10 18.24
C LEU A 325 -14.03 16.06 19.44
N ILE A 326 -14.48 17.23 19.90
CA ILE A 326 -15.45 17.37 20.99
C ILE A 326 -16.77 16.68 20.62
N GLY A 327 -17.25 16.85 19.39
CA GLY A 327 -18.46 16.20 18.89
C GLY A 327 -18.35 14.67 18.92
N LEU A 328 -17.24 14.13 18.40
CA LEU A 328 -16.97 12.69 18.44
C LEU A 328 -16.89 12.18 19.89
N LYS A 329 -16.09 12.85 20.74
CA LYS A 329 -15.97 12.52 22.17
C LYS A 329 -17.33 12.50 22.86
N ASN A 330 -18.15 13.53 22.66
CA ASN A 330 -19.46 13.66 23.31
C ASN A 330 -20.41 12.54 22.86
N ILE A 331 -20.41 12.18 21.58
CA ILE A 331 -21.24 11.07 21.09
C ILE A 331 -20.80 9.74 21.71
N PHE A 332 -19.49 9.50 21.83
CA PHE A 332 -18.97 8.28 22.43
C PHE A 332 -19.17 8.21 23.96
N GLN A 333 -19.19 9.36 24.65
CA GLN A 333 -19.42 9.40 26.10
C GLN A 333 -20.90 9.41 26.49
N PHE A 334 -21.74 10.11 25.74
CA PHE A 334 -23.12 10.44 26.13
C PHE A 334 -24.18 9.90 25.16
N GLY A 335 -23.77 9.24 24.07
CA GLY A 335 -24.68 8.71 23.05
C GLY A 335 -25.20 9.76 22.06
N SER A 336 -26.19 9.35 21.25
CA SER A 336 -26.74 10.15 20.13
C SER A 336 -28.04 10.90 20.46
N SER A 337 -27.99 11.80 21.45
CA SER A 337 -29.03 12.83 21.57
C SER A 337 -29.06 13.72 20.32
N GLU A 338 -30.19 14.37 20.05
CA GLU A 338 -30.28 15.36 18.96
C GLU A 338 -29.21 16.44 19.09
N LYS A 339 -29.02 16.97 20.31
CA LYS A 339 -27.99 17.97 20.61
C LYS A 339 -26.56 17.50 20.27
N THR A 340 -26.20 16.26 20.63
CA THR A 340 -24.84 15.74 20.38
C THR A 340 -24.60 15.47 18.89
N LEU A 341 -25.61 14.94 18.18
CA LEU A 341 -25.53 14.74 16.74
C LEU A 341 -25.47 16.07 15.97
N SER A 342 -26.37 17.02 16.26
CA SER A 342 -26.39 18.33 15.59
C SER A 342 -25.11 19.13 15.84
N PHE A 343 -24.48 18.99 17.01
CA PHE A 343 -23.16 19.59 17.26
C PHE A 343 -22.06 19.02 16.35
N LEU A 344 -21.94 17.69 16.25
CA LEU A 344 -20.96 17.07 15.33
C LEU A 344 -21.26 17.45 13.87
N PHE A 345 -22.52 17.34 13.45
CA PHE A 345 -22.92 17.57 12.07
C PHE A 345 -22.72 19.03 11.65
N SER A 346 -23.07 19.99 12.51
CA SER A 346 -22.79 21.40 12.27
C SER A 346 -21.29 21.69 12.20
N SER A 347 -20.46 21.04 13.03
CA SER A 347 -19.00 21.20 13.00
C SER A 347 -18.40 20.68 11.68
N LEU A 348 -18.88 19.55 11.17
CA LEU A 348 -18.50 19.04 9.85
C LEU A 348 -18.93 20.00 8.72
N ASN A 349 -20.14 20.57 8.80
CA ASN A 349 -20.61 21.54 7.81
C ASN A 349 -19.82 22.86 7.86
N LYS A 350 -19.39 23.34 9.04
CA LYS A 350 -18.49 24.52 9.13
C LYS A 350 -17.15 24.25 8.46
N HIS A 351 -16.63 23.03 8.56
CA HIS A 351 -15.41 22.63 7.85
C HIS A 351 -15.61 22.70 6.32
N TRP A 352 -16.77 22.26 5.81
CA TRP A 352 -17.14 22.44 4.41
C TRP A 352 -17.16 23.91 3.99
N ASP A 353 -17.74 24.79 4.80
CA ASP A 353 -17.82 26.22 4.50
C ASP A 353 -16.44 26.87 4.37
N LEU A 354 -15.47 26.50 5.22
CA LEU A 354 -14.09 26.97 5.07
C LEU A 354 -13.40 26.43 3.81
N TYR A 355 -13.76 25.25 3.34
CA TYR A 355 -13.19 24.70 2.09
C TYR A 355 -13.75 25.39 0.84
N ASN A 356 -14.95 25.96 0.93
CA ASN A 356 -15.45 26.87 -0.09
C ASN A 356 -14.61 28.15 -0.15
N ILE A 357 -14.22 28.70 1.01
CA ILE A 357 -13.32 29.87 1.08
C ILE A 357 -11.94 29.55 0.50
N LEU A 358 -11.43 28.34 0.73
CA LEU A 358 -10.17 27.87 0.12
C LEU A 358 -10.26 27.64 -1.40
N GLY A 359 -11.45 27.70 -2.01
CA GLY A 359 -11.62 27.48 -3.45
C GLY A 359 -11.31 26.05 -3.90
N VAL A 360 -11.49 25.06 -3.01
CA VAL A 360 -11.19 23.64 -3.31
C VAL A 360 -12.43 22.75 -3.46
N ASN A 361 -13.62 23.33 -3.29
CA ASN A 361 -14.88 22.66 -3.59
C ASN A 361 -15.14 22.58 -5.11
N ILE A 362 -15.89 21.58 -5.54
CA ILE A 362 -16.27 21.35 -6.93
C ILE A 362 -17.79 21.13 -7.03
N PRO A 363 -18.43 21.48 -8.17
CA PRO A 363 -19.87 21.30 -8.36
C PRO A 363 -20.36 19.86 -8.10
N GLU A 364 -19.51 18.86 -8.37
CA GLU A 364 -19.83 17.45 -8.17
C GLU A 364 -20.07 17.12 -6.69
N PHE A 365 -19.31 17.74 -5.78
CA PHE A 365 -19.49 17.54 -4.35
C PHE A 365 -20.82 18.15 -3.86
N GLU A 366 -21.22 19.31 -4.38
CA GLU A 366 -22.54 19.92 -4.09
C GLU A 366 -23.68 19.00 -4.53
N LEU A 367 -23.55 18.40 -5.71
CA LEU A 367 -24.54 17.45 -6.23
C LEU A 367 -24.61 16.18 -5.38
N LEU A 368 -23.46 15.63 -4.95
CA LEU A 368 -23.40 14.50 -4.02
C LEU A 368 -24.10 14.83 -2.69
N ALA A 369 -23.75 15.97 -2.08
CA ALA A 369 -24.35 16.44 -0.85
C ALA A 369 -25.87 16.60 -0.97
N LYS A 370 -26.35 17.15 -2.10
CA LYS A 370 -27.77 17.29 -2.41
C LYS A 370 -28.46 15.93 -2.52
N VAL A 371 -27.83 14.93 -3.16
CA VAL A 371 -28.40 13.58 -3.27
C VAL A 371 -28.55 12.94 -1.88
N ILE A 372 -27.49 12.99 -1.06
CA ILE A 372 -27.48 12.42 0.30
C ILE A 372 -28.56 13.09 1.16
N ARG A 373 -28.53 14.43 1.28
CA ARG A 373 -29.52 15.21 2.07
C ARG A 373 -30.96 14.96 1.62
N SER A 374 -31.20 14.78 0.31
CA SER A 374 -32.55 14.50 -0.20
C SER A 374 -33.12 13.14 0.22
N GLN A 375 -32.30 12.20 0.67
CA GLN A 375 -32.79 10.93 1.24
C GLN A 375 -33.12 11.03 2.72
N LEU A 376 -32.49 11.97 3.44
CA LEU A 376 -32.74 12.25 4.86
C LEU A 376 -33.96 13.13 5.10
N LYS A 377 -34.29 14.03 4.16
CA LYS A 377 -35.56 14.81 4.24
C LYS A 377 -36.82 13.94 4.26
N LYS A 378 -36.70 12.66 3.91
CA LYS A 378 -37.78 11.67 3.92
C LYS A 378 -37.83 10.85 5.23
N THR A 379 -37.07 11.25 6.24
CA THR A 379 -37.03 10.63 7.57
C THR A 379 -37.20 11.69 8.66
N ASP A 380 -37.64 11.28 9.85
CA ASP A 380 -37.85 12.19 10.99
C ASP A 380 -36.54 12.83 11.50
N ARG A 381 -35.39 12.27 11.14
CA ARG A 381 -34.07 12.84 11.42
C ARG A 381 -33.48 13.46 10.16
N LYS A 382 -33.45 14.80 10.11
CA LYS A 382 -33.13 15.58 8.90
C LYS A 382 -31.66 16.05 8.80
N ASP A 383 -30.94 16.05 9.91
CA ASP A 383 -29.58 16.59 9.94
C ASP A 383 -28.53 15.60 9.39
N SER A 384 -27.47 16.16 8.81
CA SER A 384 -26.28 15.45 8.34
C SER A 384 -25.06 16.34 8.43
N GLY A 385 -23.91 15.75 8.76
CA GLY A 385 -22.62 16.40 8.61
C GLY A 385 -22.00 16.01 7.27
N ILE A 386 -21.55 16.98 6.48
CA ILE A 386 -20.92 16.74 5.19
C ILE A 386 -19.67 17.61 5.10
N LYS A 387 -18.56 17.03 4.62
CA LYS A 387 -17.33 17.75 4.28
C LYS A 387 -16.57 17.08 3.14
N ILE A 388 -15.68 17.84 2.50
CA ILE A 388 -14.71 17.31 1.54
C ILE A 388 -13.71 16.44 2.31
N ALA A 389 -13.46 15.21 1.87
CA ALA A 389 -12.41 14.36 2.41
C ALA A 389 -11.12 14.60 1.63
N SER A 390 -10.02 14.92 2.32
CA SER A 390 -8.74 15.32 1.70
C SER A 390 -8.72 16.75 1.11
N ILE A 391 -7.68 17.11 0.37
CA ILE A 391 -7.38 18.50 -0.10
C ILE A 391 -8.33 19.06 -1.19
N GLY A 392 -9.49 18.44 -1.43
CA GLY A 392 -10.46 18.89 -2.44
C GLY A 392 -10.04 18.73 -3.91
N ARG A 393 -10.77 19.42 -4.80
CA ARG A 393 -10.66 19.38 -6.27
C ARG A 393 -10.85 17.98 -6.91
N GLY A 394 -11.60 17.10 -6.24
CA GLY A 394 -11.86 15.72 -6.68
C GLY A 394 -11.74 14.70 -5.55
N GLY A 395 -12.04 13.44 -5.85
CA GLY A 395 -12.01 12.35 -4.88
C GLY A 395 -13.30 12.23 -4.07
N TYR A 396 -13.23 12.29 -2.74
CA TYR A 396 -14.33 11.88 -1.87
C TYR A 396 -14.98 13.00 -1.06
N LEU A 397 -16.29 12.86 -0.90
CA LEU A 397 -17.10 13.56 0.08
C LEU A 397 -17.33 12.65 1.29
N LEU A 398 -16.94 13.10 2.48
CA LEU A 398 -17.32 12.46 3.73
C LEU A 398 -18.70 12.94 4.15
N PHE A 399 -19.57 12.00 4.49
CA PHE A 399 -20.86 12.30 5.09
C PHE A 399 -21.06 11.51 6.37
N SER A 400 -21.82 12.09 7.29
CA SER A 400 -22.26 11.49 8.55
C SER A 400 -23.74 11.76 8.74
N VAL A 401 -24.46 10.72 9.13
CA VAL A 401 -25.92 10.71 9.22
C VAL A 401 -26.35 10.00 10.50
N PRO A 402 -27.57 10.28 11.01
CA PRO A 402 -28.08 9.55 12.16
C PRO A 402 -28.12 8.05 11.86
N LYS A 403 -27.83 7.23 12.86
CA LYS A 403 -27.76 5.77 12.71
C LYS A 403 -29.02 5.21 12.05
N TYR A 404 -28.83 4.27 11.13
CA TYR A 404 -29.85 3.59 10.34
C TYR A 404 -30.62 4.44 9.32
N SER A 405 -30.32 5.73 9.16
CA SER A 405 -31.14 6.63 8.30
C SER A 405 -31.06 6.29 6.80
N LEU A 406 -29.94 5.72 6.37
CA LEU A 406 -29.67 5.34 4.97
C LEU A 406 -29.65 3.82 4.74
N VAL A 407 -29.87 3.02 5.79
CA VAL A 407 -29.92 1.56 5.67
C VAL A 407 -31.09 1.16 4.77
N ASN A 408 -30.83 0.22 3.86
CA ASN A 408 -31.75 -0.23 2.81
C ASN A 408 -32.09 0.83 1.74
N LYS A 409 -31.41 1.97 1.73
CA LYS A 409 -31.57 3.04 0.72
C LYS A 409 -30.32 3.21 -0.16
N GLU A 410 -29.30 2.40 0.04
CA GLU A 410 -27.98 2.55 -0.57
C GLU A 410 -28.09 2.47 -2.09
N GLU A 411 -28.78 1.46 -2.62
CA GLU A 411 -28.99 1.31 -4.08
C GLU A 411 -29.71 2.51 -4.71
N LYS A 412 -30.65 3.09 -3.96
CA LYS A 412 -31.41 4.26 -4.42
C LYS A 412 -30.55 5.51 -4.42
N VAL A 413 -29.66 5.65 -3.43
CA VAL A 413 -28.67 6.75 -3.38
C VAL A 413 -27.70 6.60 -4.54
N GLU A 414 -27.12 5.42 -4.72
CA GLU A 414 -26.17 5.10 -5.79
C GLU A 414 -26.72 5.42 -7.17
N LYS A 415 -27.93 4.94 -7.51
CA LYS A 415 -28.59 5.23 -8.79
C LYS A 415 -28.80 6.73 -9.02
N LYS A 416 -29.06 7.49 -7.95
CA LYS A 416 -29.22 8.95 -8.06
C LYS A 416 -27.89 9.68 -8.25
N ILE A 417 -26.82 9.18 -7.63
CA ILE A 417 -25.47 9.68 -7.85
C ILE A 417 -25.10 9.43 -9.32
N GLU A 418 -25.18 8.19 -9.78
CA GLU A 418 -24.84 7.80 -11.16
C GLU A 418 -25.67 8.59 -12.19
N LYS A 419 -26.99 8.73 -11.98
CA LYS A 419 -27.85 9.51 -12.89
C LYS A 419 -27.45 10.98 -13.01
N LYS A 420 -26.93 11.59 -11.93
CA LYS A 420 -26.63 13.03 -11.90
C LYS A 420 -25.20 13.37 -12.28
N LEU A 421 -24.26 12.51 -11.94
CA LEU A 421 -22.82 12.77 -12.00
C LEU A 421 -22.12 11.84 -12.99
N GLY A 422 -22.85 10.91 -13.59
CA GLY A 422 -22.30 9.90 -14.47
C GLY A 422 -21.72 8.71 -13.73
N PRO A 423 -21.26 7.71 -14.48
CA PRO A 423 -20.98 6.38 -13.95
C PRO A 423 -19.66 6.29 -13.18
N GLN A 424 -18.88 7.37 -13.06
CA GLN A 424 -17.67 7.38 -12.25
C GLN A 424 -17.94 7.76 -10.79
N ALA A 425 -19.03 8.48 -10.52
CA ALA A 425 -19.44 8.85 -9.16
C ALA A 425 -20.25 7.73 -8.51
N HIS A 426 -19.98 7.44 -7.22
CA HIS A 426 -20.63 6.34 -6.49
C HIS A 426 -20.37 6.40 -4.97
N LEU A 427 -21.02 5.52 -4.19
CA LEU A 427 -20.74 5.29 -2.77
C LEU A 427 -19.52 4.37 -2.62
N GLY A 428 -18.40 4.95 -2.20
CA GLY A 428 -17.12 4.24 -2.08
C GLY A 428 -16.97 3.43 -0.79
N TYR A 429 -17.55 3.89 0.32
CA TYR A 429 -17.49 3.22 1.62
C TYR A 429 -18.67 3.61 2.51
N LEU A 430 -19.21 2.64 3.25
CA LEU A 430 -20.33 2.83 4.18
C LEU A 430 -20.07 2.06 5.47
N SER A 431 -20.02 2.76 6.61
CA SER A 431 -19.61 2.18 7.90
C SER A 431 -20.48 1.02 8.34
N TRP A 432 -21.79 1.08 8.08
CA TRP A 432 -22.77 0.05 8.47
C TRP A 432 -22.80 -1.17 7.55
N LEU A 433 -22.30 -1.05 6.31
CA LEU A 433 -22.15 -2.20 5.41
C LEU A 433 -20.75 -2.78 5.53
N ASP A 434 -19.74 -1.96 5.25
CA ASP A 434 -18.36 -2.40 5.05
C ASP A 434 -17.63 -2.65 6.39
N GLY A 435 -18.05 -1.98 7.46
CA GLY A 435 -17.48 -2.08 8.81
C GLY A 435 -16.33 -1.08 9.03
N THR A 436 -15.70 -1.14 10.20
CA THR A 436 -14.50 -0.35 10.53
C THR A 436 -13.32 -1.27 10.77
N GLU A 437 -12.10 -0.80 10.50
CA GLU A 437 -10.88 -1.55 10.80
C GLU A 437 -10.31 -1.12 12.15
N ASP A 438 -9.92 -2.11 12.94
CA ASP A 438 -9.16 -1.97 14.19
C ASP A 438 -7.66 -2.26 14.01
N GLY A 439 -7.30 -3.20 13.14
CA GLY A 439 -5.97 -3.78 13.03
C GLY A 439 -4.80 -2.83 12.78
N ALA A 440 -3.67 -3.16 13.39
CA ALA A 440 -2.37 -2.55 13.11
C ALA A 440 -1.76 -3.05 11.78
N ALA A 441 -0.54 -2.58 11.49
CA ALA A 441 0.29 -3.22 10.48
C ALA A 441 0.57 -4.69 10.86
N LYS A 442 0.75 -5.55 9.84
CA LYS A 442 0.88 -7.01 10.03
C LYS A 442 1.93 -7.61 9.12
N ILE A 443 2.72 -8.55 9.64
CA ILE A 443 3.50 -9.49 8.83
C ILE A 443 2.56 -10.63 8.43
N GLU A 444 2.12 -10.63 7.17
CA GLU A 444 1.18 -11.62 6.63
C GLU A 444 1.89 -12.91 6.22
N GLN A 445 3.15 -12.79 5.77
CA GLN A 445 3.98 -13.90 5.35
C GLN A 445 5.45 -13.56 5.55
N ASP A 446 6.22 -14.52 6.05
CA ASP A 446 7.68 -14.54 6.01
C ASP A 446 8.13 -16.00 5.93
N LEU A 447 8.37 -16.45 4.71
CA LEU A 447 8.71 -17.84 4.44
C LEU A 447 10.04 -18.25 5.10
N LYS A 448 10.99 -17.31 5.25
CA LYS A 448 12.28 -17.59 5.89
C LYS A 448 12.11 -17.95 7.37
N ASN A 449 11.17 -17.29 8.04
CA ASN A 449 10.85 -17.51 9.44
C ASN A 449 9.63 -18.44 9.63
N LYS A 450 9.25 -19.21 8.61
CA LYS A 450 8.13 -20.17 8.64
C LYS A 450 6.78 -19.54 9.03
N ILE A 451 6.57 -18.29 8.62
CA ILE A 451 5.28 -17.59 8.75
C ILE A 451 4.58 -17.66 7.40
N PHE A 452 3.47 -18.41 7.33
CA PHE A 452 2.72 -18.62 6.10
C PHE A 452 1.41 -17.84 6.13
N SER A 453 1.02 -17.26 5.00
CA SER A 453 -0.33 -16.71 4.85
C SER A 453 -1.35 -17.83 4.64
N PRO A 454 -2.66 -17.60 4.81
CA PRO A 454 -3.68 -18.61 4.48
C PRO A 454 -3.70 -19.02 3.01
N PHE A 455 -3.01 -18.27 2.15
CA PHE A 455 -2.95 -18.51 0.71
C PHE A 455 -1.72 -19.31 0.31
N VAL A 456 -0.81 -19.63 1.22
CA VAL A 456 0.33 -20.52 0.96
C VAL A 456 0.52 -21.50 2.11
N THR A 457 1.08 -22.66 1.82
CA THR A 457 1.28 -23.71 2.81
C THR A 457 2.73 -24.14 2.86
N HIS A 458 3.12 -24.78 3.96
CA HIS A 458 4.43 -25.41 4.10
C HIS A 458 4.61 -26.62 3.16
N GLU A 459 3.56 -27.07 2.48
CA GLU A 459 3.61 -28.17 1.50
C GLU A 459 3.82 -27.69 0.06
N ASP A 460 3.68 -26.38 -0.17
CA ASP A 460 3.83 -25.76 -1.49
C ASP A 460 5.27 -25.89 -2.00
N LEU A 461 5.41 -26.36 -3.23
CA LEU A 461 6.68 -26.48 -3.93
C LEU A 461 7.26 -25.11 -4.30
N GLU A 462 8.52 -24.85 -3.92
CA GLU A 462 9.27 -23.73 -4.48
C GLU A 462 9.78 -24.13 -5.86
N VAL A 463 9.38 -23.38 -6.87
CA VAL A 463 9.76 -23.58 -8.26
C VAL A 463 10.50 -22.34 -8.76
N THR A 464 11.70 -22.54 -9.29
CA THR A 464 12.41 -21.50 -10.03
C THR A 464 12.22 -21.73 -11.53
N ASP A 465 11.53 -20.81 -12.18
CA ASP A 465 11.21 -20.83 -13.61
C ASP A 465 12.27 -20.06 -14.42
N TYR A 466 12.94 -20.74 -15.35
CA TYR A 466 13.94 -20.17 -16.25
C TYR A 466 13.39 -20.20 -17.68
N PHE A 467 13.41 -19.05 -18.36
CA PHE A 467 13.03 -18.94 -19.77
C PHE A 467 13.86 -17.89 -20.51
N ALA A 468 14.26 -18.18 -21.74
CA ALA A 468 14.93 -17.33 -22.74
C ALA A 468 16.17 -16.54 -22.27
N SER A 469 16.02 -15.67 -21.27
CA SER A 469 17.07 -14.88 -20.62
C SER A 469 17.88 -15.64 -19.57
N MET A 470 17.48 -16.86 -19.20
CA MET A 470 18.07 -17.66 -18.13
C MET A 470 18.06 -16.96 -16.74
N ARG A 471 17.22 -15.94 -16.57
CA ARG A 471 16.94 -15.33 -15.26
C ARG A 471 15.84 -16.15 -14.58
N GLY A 472 16.18 -16.81 -13.47
CA GLY A 472 15.23 -17.60 -12.70
C GLY A 472 14.22 -16.73 -11.96
N ILE A 473 12.93 -17.03 -12.08
CA ILE A 473 11.83 -16.42 -11.34
C ILE A 473 11.31 -17.44 -10.34
N LYS A 474 11.40 -17.14 -9.05
CA LYS A 474 10.89 -18.01 -7.99
C LYS A 474 9.39 -17.84 -7.81
N ARG A 475 8.68 -18.95 -7.58
CA ARG A 475 7.24 -19.02 -7.29
C ARG A 475 6.94 -20.22 -6.41
N LEU A 476 5.89 -20.13 -5.61
CA LEU A 476 5.32 -21.27 -4.90
C LEU A 476 4.16 -21.88 -5.69
N PHE A 477 4.08 -23.20 -5.69
CA PHE A 477 3.00 -23.97 -6.31
C PHE A 477 2.46 -25.00 -5.33
N SER A 478 1.13 -25.13 -5.25
CA SER A 478 0.54 -26.29 -4.60
C SER A 478 0.83 -27.53 -5.43
N ARG A 479 0.70 -28.72 -4.82
CA ARG A 479 0.89 -29.98 -5.55
C ARG A 479 0.00 -30.04 -6.80
N ASP A 480 -1.28 -29.72 -6.64
CA ASP A 480 -2.24 -29.73 -7.73
C ASP A 480 -1.93 -28.71 -8.83
N GLU A 481 -1.44 -27.51 -8.48
CA GLU A 481 -1.03 -26.50 -9.47
C GLU A 481 0.23 -26.95 -10.22
N TYR A 482 1.20 -27.52 -9.50
CA TYR A 482 2.42 -28.07 -10.07
C TYR A 482 2.11 -29.21 -11.05
N ASP A 483 1.32 -30.19 -10.63
CA ASP A 483 0.97 -31.36 -11.44
C ASP A 483 0.19 -30.97 -12.71
N ARG A 484 -0.74 -30.01 -12.61
CA ARG A 484 -1.48 -29.48 -13.76
C ARG A 484 -0.58 -28.79 -14.78
N GLN A 485 0.49 -28.13 -14.34
CA GLN A 485 1.39 -27.40 -15.25
C GLN A 485 2.55 -28.26 -15.75
N LEU A 486 2.88 -29.37 -15.09
CA LEU A 486 4.07 -30.19 -15.36
C LEU A 486 4.22 -30.60 -16.83
N SER A 487 3.10 -30.90 -17.51
CA SER A 487 3.06 -31.29 -18.92
C SER A 487 3.36 -30.15 -19.90
N SER A 488 3.11 -28.90 -19.49
CA SER A 488 3.34 -27.69 -20.29
C SER A 488 4.79 -27.20 -20.26
N ILE A 489 5.60 -27.73 -19.35
CA ILE A 489 6.99 -27.32 -19.15
C ILE A 489 7.92 -28.25 -19.92
N ASP A 490 8.89 -27.67 -20.63
CA ASP A 490 9.80 -28.44 -21.47
C ASP A 490 10.64 -29.40 -20.63
N LEU A 491 11.29 -28.88 -19.57
CA LEU A 491 12.23 -29.62 -18.75
C LEU A 491 12.07 -29.25 -17.27
N VAL A 492 11.94 -30.25 -16.40
CA VAL A 492 11.83 -30.06 -14.94
C VAL A 492 12.90 -30.86 -14.24
N PHE A 493 13.69 -30.18 -13.41
CA PHE A 493 14.63 -30.78 -12.47
C PHE A 493 14.00 -30.75 -11.07
N ASP A 494 13.40 -31.87 -10.68
CA ASP A 494 12.84 -32.05 -9.35
C ASP A 494 13.93 -32.48 -8.39
N GLN A 495 14.56 -31.49 -7.76
CA GLN A 495 15.63 -31.71 -6.79
C GLN A 495 15.11 -32.41 -5.54
N ALA A 496 13.84 -32.19 -5.17
CA ALA A 496 13.24 -32.78 -3.99
C ALA A 496 13.09 -34.30 -4.09
N ASN A 497 12.71 -34.80 -5.27
CA ASN A 497 12.51 -36.22 -5.51
C ASN A 497 13.63 -36.86 -6.36
N GLN A 498 14.65 -36.09 -6.73
CA GLN A 498 15.77 -36.49 -7.60
C GLN A 498 15.30 -37.03 -8.96
N ARG A 499 14.31 -36.37 -9.56
CA ARG A 499 13.69 -36.78 -10.82
C ARG A 499 13.83 -35.71 -11.90
N ILE A 500 13.94 -36.14 -13.15
CA ILE A 500 13.93 -35.26 -14.32
C ILE A 500 12.67 -35.56 -15.12
N TYR A 501 11.91 -34.53 -15.48
CA TYR A 501 10.72 -34.67 -16.32
C TYR A 501 10.89 -33.90 -17.63
N LEU A 502 10.40 -34.48 -18.73
CA LEU A 502 10.26 -33.82 -20.02
C LEU A 502 8.78 -33.81 -20.41
N ARG A 503 8.16 -32.62 -20.49
CA ARG A 503 6.72 -32.46 -20.74
C ARG A 503 5.85 -33.41 -19.91
N GLY A 504 6.05 -33.40 -18.59
CA GLY A 504 5.31 -34.26 -17.66
C GLY A 504 5.78 -35.70 -17.55
N LYS A 505 6.59 -36.20 -18.49
CA LYS A 505 7.05 -37.60 -18.46
C LYS A 505 8.38 -37.72 -17.71
N GLN A 506 8.39 -38.50 -16.64
CA GLN A 506 9.61 -38.80 -15.89
C GLN A 506 10.61 -39.56 -16.79
N LEU A 507 11.88 -39.17 -16.73
CA LEU A 507 12.96 -39.91 -17.33
C LEU A 507 13.33 -41.15 -16.50
N THR A 508 13.55 -42.25 -17.19
CA THR A 508 13.96 -43.52 -16.59
C THR A 508 15.48 -43.62 -16.43
N SER A 509 15.95 -44.55 -15.60
CA SER A 509 17.39 -44.83 -15.43
C SER A 509 18.07 -45.30 -16.72
N LYS A 510 17.30 -45.91 -17.65
CA LYS A 510 17.78 -46.28 -19.00
C LYS A 510 18.03 -45.07 -19.90
N GLU A 511 17.37 -43.95 -19.60
CA GLU A 511 17.45 -42.72 -20.39
C GLU A 511 18.52 -41.78 -19.85
N ILE A 512 18.59 -41.62 -18.53
CA ILE A 512 19.66 -40.90 -17.82
C ILE A 512 19.99 -41.69 -16.56
N SER A 513 21.13 -42.39 -16.56
CA SER A 513 21.61 -43.18 -15.43
C SER A 513 22.17 -42.31 -14.29
N SER A 514 22.52 -41.06 -14.57
CA SER A 514 23.17 -40.08 -13.69
C SER A 514 22.21 -38.96 -13.27
N ALA A 515 20.92 -39.25 -13.09
CA ALA A 515 19.89 -38.23 -12.95
C ALA A 515 20.13 -37.30 -11.76
N LYS A 516 20.57 -37.85 -10.63
CA LYS A 516 20.90 -37.10 -9.41
C LYS A 516 22.06 -36.13 -9.65
N GLU A 517 23.16 -36.61 -10.20
CA GLU A 517 24.34 -35.78 -10.51
C GLU A 517 24.02 -34.74 -11.58
N THR A 518 23.23 -35.13 -12.59
CA THR A 518 22.74 -34.22 -13.63
C THR A 518 21.94 -33.07 -13.03
N ILE A 519 20.99 -33.35 -12.12
CA ILE A 519 20.23 -32.32 -11.41
C ILE A 519 21.18 -31.38 -10.66
N LEU A 520 22.10 -31.92 -9.86
CA LEU A 520 23.01 -31.11 -9.04
C LEU A 520 23.85 -30.15 -9.89
N VAL A 521 24.45 -30.66 -10.97
CA VAL A 521 25.29 -29.84 -11.86
C VAL A 521 24.46 -28.80 -12.60
N ILE A 522 23.34 -29.18 -13.21
CA ILE A 522 22.53 -28.24 -14.00
C ILE A 522 21.94 -27.15 -13.12
N VAL A 523 21.45 -27.49 -11.92
CA VAL A 523 20.96 -26.51 -10.95
C VAL A 523 22.05 -25.50 -10.59
N GLU A 524 23.27 -25.96 -10.34
CA GLU A 524 24.39 -25.06 -10.01
C GLU A 524 24.79 -24.17 -11.20
N LEU A 525 24.81 -24.72 -12.42
CA LEU A 525 25.02 -23.95 -13.66
C LEU A 525 23.98 -22.84 -13.84
N LEU A 526 22.70 -23.16 -13.62
CA LEU A 526 21.60 -22.21 -13.76
C LEU A 526 21.67 -21.12 -12.68
N LYS A 527 22.08 -21.46 -11.45
CA LYS A 527 22.28 -20.48 -10.36
C LYS A 527 23.43 -19.52 -10.64
N LYS A 528 24.55 -20.00 -11.21
CA LYS A 528 25.73 -19.15 -11.53
C LYS A 528 25.68 -18.49 -12.92
N ARG A 529 24.50 -18.39 -13.53
CA ARG A 529 24.29 -17.75 -14.85
C ARG A 529 25.11 -18.38 -15.97
N GLY A 530 25.28 -19.70 -15.90
CA GLY A 530 25.73 -20.50 -17.02
C GLY A 530 27.22 -20.59 -17.22
N LYS A 531 28.10 -20.19 -16.30
CA LYS A 531 29.55 -20.49 -16.40
C LYS A 531 30.11 -21.05 -15.10
N LEU A 532 30.76 -22.21 -15.18
CA LEU A 532 31.43 -22.88 -14.05
C LEU A 532 32.75 -23.51 -14.52
N SER A 533 33.80 -23.42 -13.71
CA SER A 533 34.94 -24.32 -13.83
C SER A 533 34.63 -25.66 -13.15
N SER A 534 35.35 -26.72 -13.54
CA SER A 534 35.22 -28.05 -12.94
C SER A 534 35.44 -28.05 -11.42
N GLU A 535 36.31 -27.17 -10.91
CA GLU A 535 36.57 -26.96 -9.48
C GLU A 535 35.37 -26.39 -8.71
N GLN A 536 34.47 -25.71 -9.41
CA GLN A 536 33.29 -25.08 -8.81
C GLN A 536 32.05 -25.98 -8.85
N LEU A 537 32.17 -27.17 -9.45
CA LEU A 537 31.09 -28.14 -9.47
C LEU A 537 30.93 -28.82 -8.11
N PRO A 538 29.71 -29.29 -7.79
CA PRO A 538 29.51 -30.17 -6.64
C PRO A 538 30.43 -31.39 -6.74
N SER A 539 30.97 -31.84 -5.60
CA SER A 539 31.76 -33.06 -5.52
C SER A 539 30.94 -34.24 -6.03
N SER A 540 31.31 -34.75 -7.21
CA SER A 540 30.68 -35.89 -7.86
C SER A 540 31.74 -36.72 -8.58
N SER A 541 31.41 -37.97 -8.87
CA SER A 541 32.27 -38.85 -9.67
C SER A 541 32.49 -38.36 -11.12
N TYR A 542 31.75 -37.34 -11.56
CA TYR A 542 31.80 -36.82 -12.92
C TYR A 542 32.35 -35.40 -13.04
N SER A 543 32.73 -34.74 -11.92
CA SER A 543 33.24 -33.36 -11.94
C SER A 543 34.75 -33.27 -12.14
N THR A 544 35.49 -34.38 -11.96
CA THR A 544 36.96 -34.42 -12.03
C THR A 544 37.50 -34.78 -13.41
N ASN A 545 36.66 -35.32 -14.31
CA ASN A 545 37.05 -35.74 -15.64
C ASN A 545 36.05 -35.22 -16.70
N ARG A 546 36.57 -34.43 -17.64
CA ARG A 546 35.81 -33.83 -18.75
C ARG A 546 35.04 -34.86 -19.58
N TYR A 547 35.65 -36.02 -19.85
CA TYR A 547 35.04 -37.05 -20.71
C TYR A 547 33.90 -37.77 -20.00
N ASP A 548 34.06 -38.05 -18.70
CA ASP A 548 32.97 -38.60 -17.89
C ASP A 548 31.81 -37.61 -17.79
N PHE A 549 32.10 -36.34 -17.54
CA PHE A 549 31.09 -35.29 -17.54
C PHE A 549 30.34 -35.23 -18.88
N ALA A 550 31.08 -35.18 -19.99
CA ALA A 550 30.51 -35.09 -21.32
C ALA A 550 29.66 -36.33 -21.65
N GLY A 551 30.20 -37.52 -21.40
CA GLY A 551 29.58 -38.80 -21.75
C GLY A 551 28.39 -39.18 -20.87
N LYS A 552 28.40 -38.84 -19.59
CA LYS A 552 27.40 -39.29 -18.61
C LYS A 552 26.38 -38.23 -18.21
N ILE A 553 26.67 -36.94 -18.39
CA ILE A 553 25.74 -35.86 -18.04
C ILE A 553 25.31 -35.10 -19.30
N LEU A 554 26.27 -34.51 -20.03
CA LEU A 554 25.98 -33.55 -21.09
C LEU A 554 25.32 -34.19 -22.32
N LEU A 555 25.97 -35.18 -22.92
CA LEU A 555 25.51 -35.81 -24.17
C LEU A 555 24.19 -36.58 -24.00
N PRO A 556 23.95 -37.35 -22.91
CA PRO A 556 22.67 -38.02 -22.69
C PRO A 556 21.51 -37.03 -22.61
N LEU A 557 21.69 -35.94 -21.83
CA LEU A 557 20.67 -34.91 -21.66
C LEU A 557 20.39 -34.15 -22.96
N GLN A 558 21.42 -33.78 -23.73
CA GLN A 558 21.25 -33.13 -25.03
C GLN A 558 20.55 -34.04 -26.04
N ARG A 559 20.94 -35.32 -26.13
CA ARG A 559 20.33 -36.29 -27.04
C ARG A 559 18.85 -36.48 -26.73
N ILE A 560 18.49 -36.64 -25.45
CA ILE A 560 17.10 -36.91 -25.09
C ILE A 560 16.20 -35.70 -25.31
N ILE A 561 16.69 -34.48 -25.02
CA ILE A 561 15.97 -33.23 -25.28
C ILE A 561 15.75 -33.05 -26.78
N ARG A 562 16.79 -33.25 -27.60
CA ARG A 562 16.67 -33.16 -29.06
C ARG A 562 15.70 -34.19 -29.60
N LYS A 563 15.78 -35.44 -29.13
CA LYS A 563 14.89 -36.55 -29.55
C LYS A 563 13.42 -36.31 -29.17
N LYS A 564 13.14 -35.86 -27.93
CA LYS A 564 11.77 -35.77 -27.42
C LYS A 564 11.09 -34.42 -27.64
N LEU A 565 11.86 -33.33 -27.72
CA LEU A 565 11.33 -31.97 -27.80
C LEU A 565 11.66 -31.25 -29.11
N ASN A 566 12.55 -31.80 -29.94
CA ASN A 566 13.11 -31.12 -31.11
C ASN A 566 13.65 -29.71 -30.79
N LYS A 567 14.26 -29.57 -29.61
CA LYS A 567 14.91 -28.36 -29.12
C LYS A 567 16.35 -28.66 -28.72
N GLU A 568 17.18 -27.63 -28.59
CA GLU A 568 18.58 -27.79 -28.19
C GLU A 568 18.84 -27.25 -26.80
N LEU A 569 19.44 -28.08 -25.94
CA LEU A 569 20.06 -27.64 -24.70
C LEU A 569 21.49 -27.19 -25.01
N ARG A 570 21.74 -25.88 -25.02
CA ARG A 570 23.02 -25.29 -25.41
C ARG A 570 24.05 -25.32 -24.27
N LEU A 571 24.38 -26.53 -23.82
CA LEU A 571 25.44 -26.81 -22.87
C LEU A 571 26.74 -27.14 -23.61
N LYS A 572 27.84 -26.46 -23.29
CA LYS A 572 29.15 -26.63 -23.92
C LYS A 572 30.22 -26.89 -22.86
N VAL A 573 31.18 -27.75 -23.17
CA VAL A 573 32.34 -28.05 -22.32
C VAL A 573 33.60 -27.80 -23.12
N ARG A 574 34.58 -27.09 -22.55
CA ARG A 574 35.89 -26.81 -23.17
C ARG A 574 37.00 -26.86 -22.11
N GLY A 575 38.24 -27.11 -22.51
CA GLY A 575 39.40 -27.18 -21.60
C GLY A 575 40.04 -28.56 -21.53
N GLY A 576 40.93 -28.77 -20.55
CA GLY A 576 41.67 -30.02 -20.34
C GLY A 576 40.85 -31.13 -19.67
N ILE A 577 41.49 -32.26 -19.36
CA ILE A 577 40.81 -33.45 -18.80
C ILE A 577 40.32 -33.16 -17.37
N SER A 578 41.18 -32.60 -16.52
CA SER A 578 40.92 -32.31 -15.10
C SER A 578 40.45 -30.87 -14.85
N SER A 579 40.88 -29.93 -15.70
CA SER A 579 40.47 -28.53 -15.62
C SER A 579 39.70 -28.14 -16.88
N PHE A 580 38.37 -28.02 -16.74
CA PHE A 580 37.48 -27.67 -17.84
C PHE A 580 36.43 -26.64 -17.42
N LEU A 581 35.92 -25.92 -18.41
CA LEU A 581 34.87 -24.92 -18.28
C LEU A 581 33.58 -25.45 -18.89
N ILE A 582 32.49 -25.29 -18.16
CA ILE A 582 31.14 -25.58 -18.60
C ILE A 582 30.42 -24.26 -18.83
N ASN A 583 29.78 -24.15 -20.00
CA ASN A 583 29.00 -22.99 -20.37
C ASN A 583 27.57 -23.42 -20.74
N PHE A 584 26.57 -22.80 -20.13
CA PHE A 584 25.15 -22.96 -20.42
C PHE A 584 24.67 -21.68 -21.12
N ASP A 585 24.56 -21.74 -22.44
CA ASP A 585 24.10 -20.61 -23.24
C ASP A 585 22.56 -20.46 -23.14
N PRO A 586 22.01 -19.25 -23.36
CA PRO A 586 20.57 -19.04 -23.46
C PRO A 586 19.87 -20.01 -24.41
N THR A 587 18.76 -20.59 -23.96
CA THR A 587 17.97 -21.59 -24.71
C THR A 587 16.51 -21.16 -24.86
N ASN A 588 15.80 -21.76 -25.81
CA ASN A 588 14.35 -21.63 -25.96
C ASN A 588 13.56 -22.69 -25.15
N LEU A 589 14.22 -23.35 -24.20
CA LEU A 589 13.59 -24.26 -23.25
C LEU A 589 13.05 -23.47 -22.07
N ARG A 590 11.82 -23.77 -21.66
CA ARG A 590 11.31 -23.40 -20.33
C ARG A 590 11.72 -24.47 -19.33
N ILE A 591 12.56 -24.10 -18.36
CA ILE A 591 13.17 -25.01 -17.41
C ILE A 591 12.67 -24.68 -16.01
N TRP A 592 12.13 -25.67 -15.30
CA TRP A 592 11.81 -25.54 -13.89
C TRP A 592 12.82 -26.27 -13.01
N ILE A 593 13.22 -25.62 -11.92
CA ILE A 593 13.90 -26.26 -10.80
C ILE A 593 12.92 -26.32 -9.64
N VAL A 594 12.61 -27.51 -9.14
CA VAL A 594 11.68 -27.71 -8.03
C VAL A 594 12.48 -28.09 -6.79
N THR A 595 12.26 -27.34 -5.72
CA THR A 595 12.81 -27.61 -4.39
C THR A 595 11.65 -27.77 -3.40
N ARG A 596 11.78 -28.70 -2.44
CA ARG A 596 10.84 -28.79 -1.32
C ARG A 596 10.97 -27.51 -0.48
N PRO A 597 9.85 -26.95 0.01
CA PRO A 597 9.88 -25.79 0.88
C PRO A 597 10.43 -26.12 2.29
N PHE A 598 11.07 -25.10 2.89
CA PHE A 598 11.29 -24.73 4.30
C PHE A 598 11.40 -25.75 5.45
#